data_AF-A0A379AGV9-F1
#
_entry.id   AF-A0A379AGV9-F1
#
_cell.length_a   1.000
_cell.length_b   1.000
_cell.length_c   1.000
_cell.angle_alpha   90.00
_cell.angle_beta   90.00
_cell.angle_gamma   90.00
#
_symmetry.space_group_name_H-M   'P 1'
#
loop_
_entity.id
_entity.type
_entity.pdbx_description
1 polymer ?
#
loop_
_entity_poly.entity_id
_entity_poly.type
_entity_poly.pdbx_seq_one_letter_code
_entity_poly.pdbx_strand_id
1 'polypeptide(L)'
;MTTLFSQSHPDIKLSMVRLSAGEAYARIRSEARNPRTDIWWAGTGDPHMQAAEEGLTQAYKSPLLDQQQPWSQKVAEISGYRTVGVLCRCAGLGL
;
A
#
# COMPACT_ATOMS: atom_id res chain seq x y z
N MET A 1 2.95 -11.07 10.98
CA MET A 1 3.66 -9.83 10.58
C MET A 1 4.04 -9.01 11.80
N THR A 2 3.08 -8.65 12.66
CA THR A 2 3.33 -7.88 13.90
C THR A 2 4.44 -8.48 14.77
N THR A 3 4.37 -9.77 15.09
CA THR A 3 5.34 -10.43 15.98
C THR A 3 6.76 -10.44 15.42
N LEU A 4 6.94 -10.74 14.14
CA LEU A 4 8.26 -10.83 13.50
C LEU A 4 8.94 -9.44 13.37
N PHE A 5 8.15 -8.41 13.04
CA PHE A 5 8.68 -7.05 12.95
C PHE A 5 9.07 -6.52 14.33
N SER A 6 8.21 -6.66 15.34
CA SER A 6 8.51 -6.20 16.70
C SER A 6 9.67 -6.96 17.35
N GLN A 7 9.91 -8.23 16.99
CA GLN A 7 11.08 -8.98 17.47
C GLN A 7 12.39 -8.50 16.86
N SER A 8 12.38 -8.11 15.58
CA SER A 8 13.57 -7.59 14.88
C SER A 8 13.85 -6.12 15.21
N HIS A 9 12.82 -5.35 15.58
CA HIS A 9 12.90 -3.93 15.89
C HIS A 9 12.19 -3.63 17.22
N PRO A 10 12.78 -4.04 18.36
CA PRO A 10 12.14 -3.90 19.68
C PRO A 10 12.00 -2.44 20.14
N ASP A 11 12.76 -1.53 19.54
CA ASP A 11 12.71 -0.08 19.75
C ASP A 11 11.52 0.60 19.06
N ILE A 12 10.88 -0.07 18.09
CA ILE A 12 9.74 0.47 17.33
C ILE A 12 8.42 -0.03 17.93
N LYS A 13 7.60 0.90 18.44
CA LYS A 13 6.24 0.60 18.88
C LYS A 13 5.32 0.43 17.67
N LEU A 14 4.80 -0.79 17.47
CA LEU A 14 3.91 -1.11 16.36
C LEU A 14 2.44 -1.01 16.80
N SER A 15 1.64 -0.21 16.08
CA SER A 15 0.18 -0.18 16.21
C SER A 15 -0.43 -0.49 14.84
N MET A 16 -1.24 -1.55 14.76
CA MET A 16 -1.87 -1.97 13.51
C MET A 16 -3.38 -2.05 13.67
N VAL A 17 -4.11 -1.43 12.74
CA VAL A 17 -5.56 -1.55 12.62
C VAL A 17 -5.89 -2.28 11.32
N ARG A 18 -6.70 -3.33 11.40
CA ARG A 18 -7.16 -4.07 10.23
C ARG A 18 -8.47 -3.46 9.72
N LEU A 19 -8.47 -3.04 8.47
CA LEU A 19 -9.63 -2.54 7.73
C LEU A 19 -9.72 -3.25 6.38
N SER A 20 -10.90 -3.25 5.74
CA SER A 20 -10.97 -3.57 4.32
C SER A 20 -10.26 -2.51 3.49
N ALA A 21 -9.90 -2.83 2.24
CA ALA A 21 -9.20 -1.88 1.36
C ALA A 21 -10.03 -0.61 1.10
N GLY A 22 -11.36 -0.73 0.98
CA GLY A 22 -12.25 0.43 0.81
C GLY A 22 -12.38 1.28 2.08
N GLU A 23 -12.47 0.66 3.25
CA GLU A 23 -12.49 1.39 4.53
C GLU A 23 -11.17 2.11 4.81
N ALA A 24 -10.04 1.45 4.51
CA ALA A 24 -8.72 2.06 4.62
C ALA A 24 -8.61 3.28 3.70
N TYR A 25 -9.05 3.15 2.44
CA TYR A 25 -9.08 4.25 1.49
C TYR A 25 -9.93 5.43 1.96
N ALA A 26 -11.18 5.16 2.37
CA ALA A 26 -12.08 6.20 2.87
C ALA A 26 -11.49 6.94 4.07
N ARG A 27 -10.84 6.19 4.99
CA ARG A 27 -10.17 6.77 6.15
C ARG A 27 -9.01 7.67 5.72
N ILE A 28 -8.09 7.18 4.90
CA ILE A 28 -6.94 7.96 4.40
C ILE A 28 -7.40 9.24 3.72
N ARG A 29 -8.43 9.16 2.89
CA ARG A 29 -9.03 10.31 2.21
C ARG A 29 -9.61 11.33 3.20
N SER A 30 -10.35 10.88 4.22
CA SER A 30 -10.89 11.77 5.25
C SER A 30 -9.81 12.41 6.14
N GLU A 31 -8.69 11.70 6.34
CA GLU A 31 -7.54 12.14 7.13
C GLU A 31 -6.50 12.89 6.29
N ALA A 32 -6.74 13.17 5.00
CA ALA A 32 -5.73 13.73 4.08
C ALA A 32 -5.09 15.05 4.56
N ARG A 33 -5.84 15.88 5.31
CA ARG A 33 -5.32 17.14 5.88
C ARG A 33 -4.56 16.96 7.19
N ASN A 34 -4.75 15.84 7.89
CA ASN A 34 -4.08 15.50 9.13
C ASN A 34 -3.88 13.98 9.24
N PRO A 35 -2.89 13.41 8.51
CA PRO A 35 -2.70 11.98 8.42
C PRO A 35 -2.37 11.38 9.79
N ARG A 36 -3.08 10.30 10.17
CA ARG A 36 -2.81 9.54 11.41
C ARG A 36 -2.22 8.15 11.14
N THR A 37 -1.98 7.83 9.88
CA THR A 37 -1.50 6.52 9.42
C THR A 37 -0.21 6.72 8.66
N ASP A 38 0.86 6.05 9.09
CA ASP A 38 2.16 6.13 8.42
C ASP A 38 2.26 5.13 7.26
N ILE A 39 1.71 3.92 7.43
CA ILE A 39 1.86 2.82 6.46
C ILE A 39 0.50 2.16 6.21
N TRP A 40 0.14 2.06 4.93
CA TRP A 40 -0.96 1.22 4.46
C TRP A 40 -0.41 -0.02 3.76
N TRP A 41 -0.68 -1.19 4.34
CA TRP A 41 -0.19 -2.47 3.84
C TRP A 41 -1.34 -3.42 3.48
N ALA A 42 -1.18 -4.15 2.36
CA ALA A 42 -2.16 -5.08 1.80
C ALA A 42 -3.47 -4.43 1.31
N GLY A 43 -4.45 -5.26 0.94
CA GLY A 43 -5.66 -4.84 0.23
C GLY A 43 -5.54 -5.01 -1.28
N THR A 44 -6.63 -4.82 -2.01
CA THR A 44 -6.63 -4.86 -3.48
C THR A 44 -5.89 -3.65 -4.07
N GLY A 45 -5.35 -3.77 -5.27
CA GLY A 45 -4.63 -2.68 -5.93
C GLY A 45 -5.46 -1.44 -6.27
N ASP A 46 -6.75 -1.58 -6.58
CA ASP A 46 -7.56 -0.46 -7.10
C ASP A 46 -7.66 0.74 -6.12
N PRO A 47 -7.94 0.54 -4.82
CA PRO A 47 -7.96 1.66 -3.86
C PRO A 47 -6.58 2.30 -3.65
N HIS A 48 -5.49 1.55 -3.83
CA HIS A 48 -4.13 2.09 -3.77
C HIS A 48 -3.83 2.97 -5.00
N MET A 49 -4.26 2.54 -6.19
CA MET A 49 -4.13 3.33 -7.42
C MET A 49 -4.94 4.62 -7.33
N GLN A 50 -6.18 4.55 -6.85
CA GLN A 50 -7.00 5.74 -6.66
C GLN A 50 -6.37 6.71 -5.65
N ALA A 51 -5.82 6.22 -4.55
CA ALA A 51 -5.12 7.06 -3.57
C ALA A 51 -3.86 7.72 -4.17
N ALA A 52 -3.13 7.02 -5.04
CA ALA A 52 -1.98 7.58 -5.76
C ALA A 52 -2.40 8.71 -6.72
N GLU A 53 -3.49 8.52 -7.47
CA GLU A 53 -4.06 9.52 -8.38
C GLU A 53 -4.56 10.77 -7.65
N GLU A 54 -5.23 10.59 -6.50
CA GLU A 54 -5.69 11.69 -5.64
C GLU A 54 -4.53 12.32 -4.84
N GLY A 55 -3.29 11.84 -5.00
CA GLY A 55 -2.10 12.38 -4.33
C GLY A 55 -2.05 12.11 -2.82
N LEU A 56 -2.84 11.15 -2.32
CA LEU A 56 -3.00 10.83 -0.91
C LEU A 56 -1.83 10.01 -0.33
N THR A 57 -0.99 9.43 -1.19
CA THR A 57 0.18 8.64 -0.78
C THR A 57 1.49 9.27 -1.26
N GLN A 58 2.55 9.05 -0.50
CA GLN A 58 3.88 9.58 -0.80
C GLN A 58 4.63 8.66 -1.78
N ALA A 59 5.36 9.25 -2.73
CA ALA A 59 6.21 8.50 -3.63
C ALA A 59 7.42 7.92 -2.86
N TYR A 60 7.62 6.61 -2.95
CA TYR A 60 8.76 5.91 -2.36
C TYR A 60 9.17 4.73 -3.24
N LYS A 61 10.42 4.76 -3.74
CA LYS A 61 11.00 3.67 -4.50
C LYS A 61 11.86 2.80 -3.59
N SER A 62 11.35 1.61 -3.26
CA SER A 62 12.10 0.64 -2.45
C SER A 62 13.39 0.19 -3.17
N PRO A 63 14.53 0.07 -2.47
CA PRO A 63 15.75 -0.51 -3.04
C PRO A 63 15.59 -1.99 -3.40
N LEU A 64 14.53 -2.65 -2.89
CA LEU A 64 14.19 -4.04 -3.19
C LEU A 64 13.15 -4.19 -4.30
N LEU A 65 12.76 -3.09 -4.97
CA LEU A 65 11.72 -3.13 -6.01
C LEU A 65 12.10 -4.07 -7.17
N ASP A 66 13.38 -4.11 -7.54
CA ASP A 66 13.88 -4.93 -8.64
C ASP A 66 13.80 -6.44 -8.35
N GLN A 67 13.57 -6.82 -7.09
CA GLN A 67 13.35 -8.21 -6.67
C GLN A 67 11.87 -8.63 -6.79
N GLN A 68 10.97 -7.69 -7.07
CA GLN A 68 9.54 -7.96 -7.24
C GLN A 68 9.21 -8.43 -8.66
N GLN A 69 8.04 -9.04 -8.81
CA GLN A 69 7.55 -9.45 -10.12
C GLN A 69 7.39 -8.26 -11.08
N PRO A 70 7.61 -8.43 -12.40
CA PRO A 70 7.52 -7.34 -13.37
C PRO A 70 6.20 -6.56 -13.34
N TRP A 71 5.07 -7.25 -13.11
CA TRP A 71 3.76 -6.62 -12.99
C TRP A 71 3.66 -5.67 -11.78
N SER A 72 4.32 -6.00 -10.67
CA SER A 72 4.35 -5.17 -9.46
C SER A 72 5.20 -3.92 -9.65
N GLN A 73 6.35 -4.09 -10.32
CA GLN A 73 7.20 -2.98 -10.74
C GLN A 73 6.42 -2.02 -11.66
N LYS A 74 5.62 -2.58 -12.59
CA LYS A 74 4.83 -1.78 -13.53
C LYS A 74 3.74 -0.94 -12.84
N VAL A 75 3.07 -1.52 -11.83
CA VAL A 75 2.11 -0.77 -11.00
C VAL A 75 2.80 0.37 -10.25
N ALA A 76 4.03 0.14 -9.76
CA ALA A 76 4.81 1.19 -9.13
C ALA A 76 5.18 2.32 -10.12
N GLU A 77 5.59 1.99 -11.34
CA GLU A 77 5.86 3.00 -12.36
C GLU A 77 4.62 3.82 -12.72
N ILE A 78 3.48 3.17 -13.00
CA ILE A 78 2.25 3.82 -13.45
C ILE A 78 1.69 4.75 -12.37
N SER A 79 1.82 4.38 -11.10
CA SER A 79 1.40 5.22 -9.97
C SER A 79 2.39 6.34 -9.62
N GLY A 80 3.50 6.48 -10.34
CA GLY A 80 4.56 7.44 -9.99
C GLY A 80 5.26 7.11 -8.67
N TYR A 81 5.43 5.81 -8.39
CA TYR A 81 6.01 5.24 -7.17
C TYR A 81 5.23 5.55 -5.89
N ARG A 82 3.97 5.95 -6.01
CA ARG A 82 3.07 6.26 -4.87
C ARG A 82 2.32 5.04 -4.35
N THR A 83 2.34 3.92 -5.07
CA THR A 83 1.98 2.60 -4.57
C THR A 83 2.86 1.53 -5.20
N VAL A 84 2.90 0.34 -4.59
CA VAL A 84 3.56 -0.85 -5.14
C VAL A 84 2.52 -1.95 -5.20
N GLY A 85 2.49 -2.70 -6.31
CA GLY A 85 1.53 -3.78 -6.48
C GLY A 85 1.79 -4.92 -5.49
N VAL A 86 0.99 -5.02 -4.42
CA VAL A 86 1.05 -6.13 -3.46
C VAL A 86 0.04 -7.23 -3.82
N LEU A 87 -1.14 -6.85 -4.32
CA LEU A 87 -2.21 -7.77 -4.72
C LEU A 87 -2.93 -7.21 -5.95
N CYS A 88 -2.59 -7.72 -7.14
CA CYS A 88 -3.38 -7.49 -8.34
C CYS A 88 -4.56 -8.47 -8.33
N ARG A 89 -5.80 -7.98 -8.30
CA ARG A 89 -6.95 -8.85 -8.55
C ARG A 89 -6.97 -9.13 -10.06
N CYS A 90 -6.40 -10.25 -10.50
CA CYS A 90 -6.70 -10.80 -11.82
C CYS A 90 -8.14 -11.31 -11.83
N ALA A 91 -9.13 -10.42 -11.92
CA ALA A 91 -10.50 -10.80 -12.25
C ALA A 91 -10.63 -10.91 -13.78
N GLY A 92 -9.85 -11.83 -14.37
CA GLY A 92 -10.07 -12.32 -15.72
C GLY A 92 -10.77 -13.67 -15.63
N LEU A 93 -12.10 -13.65 -15.53
CA LEU A 93 -12.89 -14.77 -16.07
C LEU A 93 -12.71 -14.68 -17.58
N GLY A 94 -11.95 -15.62 -18.14
CA GLY A 94 -11.99 -15.87 -19.57
C GLY A 94 -13.40 -16.29 -19.95
N LEU A 95 -13.97 -15.61 -20.95
CA LEU A 95 -14.86 -16.23 -21.92
C LEU A 95 -14.02 -16.63 -23.12
#